data_AF-A0A7X3V2T7-F1
#
_entry.id   AF-A0A7X3V2T7-F1
#
_cell.length_a   1.000
_cell.length_b   1.000
_cell.length_c   1.000
_cell.angle_alpha   90.00
_cell.angle_beta   90.00
_cell.angle_gamma   90.00
#
_symmetry.space_group_name_H-M   'P 1'
#
loop_
_entity.id
_entity.type
_entity.pdbx_description
1 polymer ?
#
loop_
_entity_poly.entity_id
_entity_poly.type
_entity_poly.pdbx_seq_one_letter_code
_entity_poly.pdbx_strand_id
1 'polypeptide(L)'
;MSFTDELPFSPTLAAGRTYPAPVILLDQLTTPVTRRVGNLNVTVRPDPLTVEVRRADGSPVQTLRFADDGTVSFPVGPHPVLGMGEGGPEPGQDWRTDHVVEFDRRGRLHEMRPRWQSNAYGSRNPVALLVGTEGWGLYVATPWVHVDLSDPDRGGFIP
;
A
#
# COMPACT_ATOMS: atom_id res chain seq x y z
N MET A 1 16.64 -34.64 1.56
CA MET A 1 16.02 -33.79 2.61
C MET A 1 14.52 -33.94 2.48
N SER A 2 13.82 -34.33 3.54
CA SER A 2 12.35 -34.43 3.57
C SER A 2 11.87 -33.39 4.57
N PHE A 3 11.13 -32.40 4.10
CA PHE A 3 10.44 -31.44 4.96
C PHE A 3 9.08 -32.05 5.32
N THR A 4 8.81 -32.22 6.61
CA THR A 4 7.62 -32.93 7.12
C THR A 4 6.58 -32.01 7.76
N ASP A 5 6.86 -30.70 7.88
CA ASP A 5 5.91 -29.77 8.46
C ASP A 5 4.86 -29.35 7.43
N GLU A 6 3.64 -29.12 7.92
CA GLU A 6 2.56 -28.60 7.09
C GLU A 6 2.93 -27.17 6.66
N LEU A 7 2.99 -26.92 5.35
CA LEU A 7 3.28 -25.58 4.86
C LEU A 7 2.14 -24.63 5.29
N PRO A 8 2.46 -23.42 5.75
CA PRO A 8 1.42 -22.47 6.13
C PRO A 8 0.52 -22.20 4.94
N PHE A 9 -0.79 -22.14 5.18
CA PHE A 9 -1.80 -21.85 4.15
C PHE A 9 -1.50 -20.58 3.35
N SER A 10 -0.77 -19.63 3.95
CA SER A 10 -0.33 -18.41 3.30
C SER A 10 1.15 -18.13 3.58
N PRO A 11 1.94 -17.74 2.57
CA PRO A 11 3.33 -17.30 2.75
C PRO A 11 3.44 -15.88 3.34
N THR A 12 2.32 -15.24 3.71
CA THR A 12 2.34 -13.93 4.35
C THR A 12 3.19 -13.97 5.62
N LEU A 13 4.09 -12.99 5.79
CA LEU A 13 4.89 -12.78 7.00
C LEU A 13 4.07 -12.68 8.32
N ALA A 14 2.74 -12.57 8.20
CA ALA A 14 1.80 -12.58 9.31
C ALA A 14 1.42 -13.98 9.81
N ALA A 15 1.62 -15.04 9.02
CA ALA A 15 1.26 -16.39 9.41
C ALA A 15 2.20 -16.90 10.52
N GLY A 16 1.64 -17.34 11.66
CA GLY A 16 2.39 -17.90 12.79
C GLY A 16 2.99 -16.86 13.75
N ARG A 17 2.81 -15.56 13.50
CA ARG A 17 3.27 -14.51 14.42
C ARG A 17 2.21 -14.23 15.49
N THR A 18 2.56 -14.41 16.76
CA THR A 18 1.72 -13.93 17.86
C THR A 18 1.85 -12.41 17.92
N TYR A 19 0.79 -11.71 17.51
CA TYR A 19 0.69 -10.26 17.65
C TYR A 19 0.21 -9.91 19.07
N PRO A 20 0.64 -8.76 19.62
CA PRO A 20 0.06 -8.24 20.86
C PRO A 20 -1.43 -7.96 20.68
N ALA A 21 -2.16 -7.86 21.80
CA ALA A 21 -3.56 -7.46 21.76
C ALA A 21 -3.72 -6.12 21.01
N PRO A 22 -4.76 -5.97 20.19
CA PRO A 22 -5.00 -4.74 19.43
C PRO A 22 -5.24 -3.56 20.38
N VAL A 23 -4.66 -2.39 20.06
CA VAL A 23 -4.87 -1.16 20.83
C VAL A 23 -6.27 -0.59 20.61
N ILE A 24 -6.82 -0.79 19.41
CA ILE A 24 -8.19 -0.44 19.03
C ILE A 24 -8.87 -1.72 18.57
N LEU A 25 -9.89 -2.16 19.30
CA LEU A 25 -10.77 -3.26 18.93
C LEU A 25 -12.20 -2.72 18.98
N LEU A 26 -12.90 -2.80 17.85
CA LEU A 26 -14.22 -2.22 17.68
C LEU A 26 -15.10 -3.22 16.94
N ASP A 27 -16.30 -3.44 17.46
CA ASP A 27 -17.39 -4.20 16.82
C ASP A 27 -18.42 -3.25 16.18
N GLN A 28 -18.63 -2.08 16.77
CA GLN A 28 -19.46 -1.00 16.28
C GLN A 28 -18.72 0.34 16.41
N LEU A 29 -18.93 1.21 15.43
CA LEU A 29 -18.37 2.56 15.43
C LEU A 29 -19.47 3.56 15.11
N THR A 30 -19.89 4.32 16.12
CA THR A 30 -20.91 5.37 15.98
C THR A 30 -20.36 6.77 16.23
N THR A 31 -19.19 6.86 16.89
CA THR A 31 -18.48 8.10 17.15
C THR A 31 -16.98 7.89 16.94
N PRO A 32 -16.19 8.94 16.61
CA PRO A 32 -14.76 8.79 16.43
C PRO A 32 -14.06 8.23 17.68
N VAL A 33 -13.18 7.25 17.49
CA VAL A 33 -12.35 6.68 18.56
C VAL A 33 -10.89 7.05 18.30
N THR A 34 -10.27 7.74 19.27
CA THR A 34 -8.85 8.08 19.22
C THR A 34 -8.08 7.32 20.31
N ARG A 35 -6.97 6.69 19.93
CA ARG A 35 -6.03 6.04 20.86
C ARG A 35 -4.59 6.31 20.45
N ARG A 36 -3.69 6.30 21.44
CA ARG A 36 -2.24 6.35 21.21
C ARG A 36 -1.72 4.95 20.89
N VAL A 37 -1.06 4.79 19.76
CA VAL A 37 -0.43 3.56 19.29
C VAL A 37 1.08 3.83 19.16
N GLY A 38 1.87 3.38 20.14
CA GLY A 38 3.28 3.79 20.25
C GLY A 38 3.42 5.31 20.38
N ASN A 39 4.04 5.96 19.38
CA ASN A 39 4.21 7.41 19.32
C ASN A 39 3.22 8.12 18.38
N LEU A 40 2.22 7.40 17.87
CA LEU A 40 1.21 7.91 16.96
C LEU A 40 -0.13 8.04 17.67
N ASN A 41 -0.91 9.04 17.26
CA ASN A 41 -2.32 9.15 17.60
C ASN A 41 -3.13 8.63 16.41
N VAL A 42 -3.92 7.59 16.63
CA VAL A 42 -4.75 6.96 15.61
C VAL A 42 -6.21 7.27 15.92
N THR A 43 -6.93 7.85 14.96
CA THR A 43 -8.37 8.12 15.04
C THR A 43 -9.11 7.29 14.00
N VAL A 44 -10.12 6.54 14.43
CA VAL A 44 -11.04 5.80 13.53
C VAL A 44 -12.39 6.51 13.54
N ARG A 45 -12.90 6.88 12.36
CA ARG A 45 -14.19 7.57 12.16
C ARG A 45 -15.19 6.68 11.42
N PRO A 46 -16.50 6.78 11.72
CA PRO A 46 -17.51 5.87 11.15
C PRO A 46 -17.99 6.20 9.75
N ASP A 47 -18.13 7.48 9.39
CA ASP A 47 -18.85 7.89 8.18
C ASP A 47 -18.14 9.06 7.46
N PRO A 48 -17.43 8.80 6.34
CA PRO A 48 -17.04 7.48 5.84
C PRO A 48 -16.03 6.80 6.78
N LEU A 49 -15.91 5.46 6.71
CA LEU A 49 -14.92 4.74 7.52
C LEU A 49 -13.52 5.27 7.18
N THR A 50 -12.90 5.92 8.16
CA THR A 50 -11.63 6.63 7.96
C THR A 50 -10.67 6.34 9.11
N VAL A 51 -9.43 5.99 8.77
CA VAL A 51 -8.32 5.87 9.73
C VAL A 51 -7.37 7.03 9.51
N GLU A 52 -7.27 7.92 10.49
CA GLU A 52 -6.34 9.04 10.52
C GLU A 52 -5.17 8.71 11.45
N VAL A 53 -3.95 8.84 10.94
CA VAL A 53 -2.72 8.63 11.70
C VAL A 53 -1.97 9.95 11.80
N ARG A 54 -1.71 10.40 13.03
CA ARG A 54 -0.99 11.65 13.32
C ARG A 54 0.19 11.38 14.26
N ARG A 55 1.23 12.18 14.17
CA ARG A 55 2.34 12.16 15.15
C ARG A 55 1.88 12.74 16.49
N ALA A 56 2.72 12.60 17.51
CA ALA A 56 2.46 13.14 18.85
C ALA A 56 2.27 14.68 18.84
N ASP A 57 2.91 15.39 17.92
CA ASP A 57 2.79 16.84 17.72
C ASP A 57 1.52 17.26 16.93
N GLY A 58 0.70 16.28 16.50
CA GLY A 58 -0.49 16.52 15.71
C GLY A 58 -0.27 16.67 14.21
N SER A 59 0.96 16.59 13.69
CA SER A 59 1.20 16.56 12.25
C SER A 59 0.61 15.28 11.62
N PRO A 60 -0.01 15.37 10.43
CA PRO A 60 -0.52 14.18 9.74
C PRO A 60 0.62 13.27 9.29
N VAL A 61 0.39 11.96 9.37
CA VAL A 61 1.25 10.93 8.77
C VAL A 61 0.56 10.38 7.52
N GLN A 62 -0.67 9.89 7.69
CA GLN A 62 -1.48 9.39 6.58
C GLN A 62 -2.95 9.29 7.00
N THR A 63 -3.85 9.34 6.02
CA THR A 63 -5.28 9.10 6.18
C THR A 63 -5.73 8.04 5.18
N LEU A 64 -6.44 7.01 5.65
CA LEU A 64 -7.04 5.98 4.81
C LEU A 64 -8.55 6.10 4.87
N ARG A 65 -9.20 6.26 3.72
CA ARG A 65 -10.67 6.28 3.61
C ARG A 65 -11.13 5.04 2.85
N PHE A 66 -11.95 4.24 3.52
CA PHE A 66 -12.54 3.02 2.98
C PHE A 66 -13.89 3.36 2.35
N ALA A 67 -14.08 2.95 1.10
CA ALA A 67 -15.34 3.07 0.39
C ALA A 67 -16.11 1.75 0.42
N ASP A 68 -17.42 1.83 0.17
CA ASP A 68 -18.32 0.66 0.20
C ASP A 68 -18.03 -0.35 -0.92
N ASP A 69 -17.37 0.09 -2.00
CA ASP A 69 -16.92 -0.76 -3.11
C ASP A 69 -15.59 -1.48 -2.83
N GLY A 70 -15.02 -1.31 -1.63
CA GLY A 70 -13.75 -1.88 -1.22
C GLY A 70 -12.53 -1.04 -1.60
N THR A 71 -12.70 0.08 -2.31
CA THR A 71 -11.60 1.01 -2.61
C THR A 71 -11.07 1.63 -1.32
N VAL A 72 -9.74 1.67 -1.18
CA VAL A 72 -9.06 2.39 -0.09
C VAL A 72 -8.30 3.56 -0.69
N SER A 73 -8.75 4.77 -0.36
CA SER A 73 -8.15 6.01 -0.85
C SER A 73 -7.27 6.69 0.20
N PHE A 74 -6.23 7.39 -0.25
CA PHE A 74 -5.27 8.05 0.62
C PHE A 74 -4.66 9.30 -0.04
N PRO A 75 -4.31 10.34 0.74
CA PRO A 75 -3.47 11.44 0.27
C PRO A 75 -2.11 10.98 -0.24
N VAL A 76 -1.72 11.43 -1.44
CA VAL A 76 -0.41 11.11 -2.06
C VAL A 76 0.65 12.14 -1.67
N GLY A 77 0.30 13.42 -1.80
CA GLY A 77 1.21 14.54 -1.55
C GLY A 77 2.05 14.94 -2.78
N PRO A 78 2.68 16.12 -2.74
CA PRO A 78 3.46 16.66 -3.86
C PRO A 78 4.81 15.96 -4.10
N HIS A 79 5.27 15.08 -3.21
CA HIS A 79 6.57 14.42 -3.35
C HIS A 79 6.51 13.02 -3.99
N PRO A 80 7.63 12.49 -4.50
CA PRO A 80 7.67 11.19 -5.16
C PRO A 80 7.10 10.04 -4.34
N VAL A 81 6.48 9.08 -5.04
CA VAL A 81 6.06 7.79 -4.49
C VAL A 81 6.92 6.68 -5.07
N LEU A 82 7.55 5.89 -4.21
CA LEU A 82 8.42 4.78 -4.57
C LEU A 82 7.74 3.44 -4.24
N GLY A 83 8.32 2.32 -4.71
CA GLY A 83 7.89 0.97 -4.34
C GLY A 83 7.37 0.16 -5.52
N MET A 84 6.32 -0.64 -5.31
CA MET A 84 5.66 -1.48 -6.32
C MET A 84 6.53 -2.57 -6.98
N GLY A 85 7.65 -2.94 -6.34
CA GLY A 85 8.54 -3.99 -6.84
C GLY A 85 9.27 -3.60 -8.12
N GLU A 86 9.59 -4.60 -8.93
CA GLU A 86 10.29 -4.44 -10.21
C GLU A 86 9.36 -3.70 -11.20
N GLY A 87 9.67 -2.42 -11.46
CA GLY A 87 8.98 -1.55 -12.41
C GLY A 87 9.35 -1.87 -13.87
N GLY A 88 9.20 -0.91 -14.78
CA GLY A 88 9.72 -1.01 -16.15
C GLY A 88 8.75 -0.53 -17.24
N PRO A 89 9.18 -0.49 -18.51
CA PRO A 89 8.36 -0.04 -19.64
C PRO A 89 7.03 -0.77 -19.80
N GLU A 90 6.09 -0.18 -20.51
CA GLU A 90 5.04 -0.95 -21.17
C GLU A 90 5.61 -1.84 -22.30
N PRO A 91 4.95 -2.96 -22.64
CA PRO A 91 5.37 -3.78 -23.77
C PRO A 91 5.50 -2.95 -25.07
N GLY A 92 6.58 -3.18 -25.84
CA GLY A 92 6.76 -2.59 -27.18
C GLY A 92 7.66 -1.36 -27.25
N GLN A 93 8.26 -0.95 -26.13
CA GLN A 93 9.19 0.18 -26.06
C GLN A 93 10.59 -0.29 -25.61
N ASP A 94 11.67 0.32 -26.14
CA ASP A 94 13.03 -0.01 -25.72
C ASP A 94 13.38 0.71 -24.42
N TRP A 95 13.48 -0.05 -23.34
CA TRP A 95 13.80 0.48 -22.02
C TRP A 95 15.14 1.23 -21.93
N ARG A 96 16.09 0.95 -22.83
CA ARG A 96 17.42 1.58 -22.80
C ARG A 96 17.45 2.96 -23.42
N THR A 97 16.55 3.23 -24.36
CA THR A 97 16.62 4.40 -25.23
C THR A 97 15.36 5.24 -25.15
N ASP A 98 14.21 4.63 -24.92
CA ASP A 98 12.91 5.29 -24.95
C ASP A 98 12.43 5.74 -23.55
N HIS A 99 13.17 5.44 -22.47
CA HIS A 99 12.64 5.57 -21.10
C HIS A 99 13.51 6.30 -20.08
N VAL A 100 12.80 7.03 -19.22
CA VAL A 100 13.28 7.55 -17.93
C VAL A 100 13.12 6.42 -16.90
N VAL A 101 14.17 6.15 -16.11
CA VAL A 101 14.10 5.19 -15.01
C VAL A 101 12.98 5.59 -14.05
N GLU A 102 12.01 4.69 -13.85
CA GLU A 102 10.79 4.99 -13.11
C GLU A 102 10.97 4.81 -11.60
N PHE A 103 11.49 5.85 -10.97
CA PHE A 103 11.54 5.94 -9.50
C PHE A 103 10.23 6.48 -8.93
N ASP A 104 9.74 7.61 -9.45
CA ASP A 104 8.44 8.18 -9.04
C ASP A 104 7.31 7.47 -9.78
N ARG A 105 6.40 6.88 -9.01
CA ARG A 105 5.29 6.07 -9.50
C ARG A 105 4.00 6.85 -9.72
N ARG A 106 3.97 8.14 -9.41
CA ARG A 106 2.78 8.98 -9.58
C ARG A 106 2.40 9.17 -11.05
N GLY A 107 1.17 9.61 -11.28
CA GLY A 107 0.67 10.05 -12.58
C GLY A 107 -0.02 8.98 -13.42
N ARG A 108 -0.26 7.78 -12.89
CA ARG A 108 -0.93 6.69 -13.63
C ARG A 108 -1.47 5.56 -12.75
N LEU A 109 -2.24 4.69 -13.40
CA LEU A 109 -2.66 3.39 -12.87
C LEU A 109 -1.55 2.35 -12.99
N HIS A 110 -1.36 1.55 -11.95
CA HIS A 110 -0.48 0.39 -11.93
C HIS A 110 -1.30 -0.89 -11.76
N GLU A 111 -1.40 -1.65 -12.86
CA GLU A 111 -1.95 -3.00 -12.82
C GLU A 111 -0.95 -3.93 -12.13
N MET A 112 -1.25 -4.35 -10.90
CA MET A 112 -0.41 -5.23 -10.07
C MET A 112 -0.46 -6.69 -10.57
N ARG A 113 -0.08 -6.90 -11.82
CA ARG A 113 -0.10 -8.20 -12.50
C ARG A 113 1.32 -8.70 -12.74
N PRO A 114 1.66 -9.94 -12.33
CA PRO A 114 2.94 -10.54 -12.69
C PRO A 114 3.10 -10.64 -14.21
N ARG A 115 4.28 -10.33 -14.74
CA ARG A 115 4.57 -10.55 -16.17
C ARG A 115 6.05 -10.77 -16.45
N TRP A 116 6.32 -11.64 -17.41
CA TRP A 116 7.66 -11.89 -17.96
C TRP A 116 7.81 -11.13 -19.29
N GLN A 117 8.89 -10.36 -19.45
CA GLN A 117 9.17 -9.64 -20.68
C GLN A 117 10.62 -9.88 -21.11
N SER A 118 10.83 -10.37 -22.34
CA SER A 118 12.17 -10.63 -22.89
C SER A 118 13.03 -9.36 -23.02
N ASN A 119 12.40 -8.19 -23.03
CA ASN A 119 13.04 -6.88 -23.19
C ASN A 119 12.99 -6.04 -21.90
N ALA A 120 12.67 -6.61 -20.74
CA ALA A 120 12.88 -5.96 -19.45
C ALA A 120 14.04 -6.66 -18.71
N TYR A 121 14.87 -5.91 -18.00
CA TYR A 121 15.81 -6.51 -17.05
C TYR A 121 15.02 -6.95 -15.81
N GLY A 122 14.56 -8.20 -15.79
CA GLY A 122 13.88 -8.80 -14.63
C GLY A 122 12.44 -9.25 -14.87
N SER A 123 11.83 -9.78 -13.81
CA SER A 123 10.42 -10.20 -13.78
C SER A 123 9.62 -9.05 -13.18
N ARG A 124 8.53 -8.60 -13.81
CA ARG A 124 7.62 -7.70 -13.08
C ARG A 124 6.90 -8.54 -12.04
N ASN A 125 7.43 -8.55 -10.81
CA ASN A 125 6.80 -9.14 -9.66
C ASN A 125 6.19 -8.02 -8.80
N PRO A 126 4.87 -7.81 -8.87
CA PRO A 126 4.22 -6.72 -8.15
C PRO A 126 4.37 -6.94 -6.64
N VAL A 127 4.89 -5.91 -5.96
CA VAL A 127 4.92 -5.86 -4.49
C VAL A 127 4.02 -4.72 -4.07
N ALA A 128 2.88 -4.98 -3.43
CA ALA A 128 1.95 -3.93 -3.02
C ALA A 128 2.45 -3.11 -1.82
N LEU A 129 3.63 -2.50 -1.97
CA LEU A 129 4.32 -1.63 -1.04
C LEU A 129 4.54 -0.28 -1.72
N LEU A 130 4.07 0.79 -1.09
CA LEU A 130 4.32 2.17 -1.47
C LEU A 130 5.10 2.87 -0.36
N VAL A 131 6.00 3.77 -0.75
CA VAL A 131 6.72 4.66 0.15
C VAL A 131 6.62 6.08 -0.40
N GLY A 132 5.90 6.95 0.28
CA GLY A 132 5.92 8.37 -0.01
C GLY A 132 7.12 9.02 0.66
N THR A 133 7.88 9.82 -0.09
CA THR A 133 9.10 10.45 0.45
C THR A 133 8.82 11.54 1.50
N GLU A 134 7.54 11.83 1.79
CA GLU A 134 7.07 12.64 2.92
C GLU A 134 7.08 11.89 4.26
N GLY A 135 7.44 10.60 4.26
CA GLY A 135 7.63 9.81 5.48
C GLY A 135 6.44 8.92 5.84
N TRP A 136 5.73 8.40 4.84
CA TRP A 136 4.70 7.39 5.01
C TRP A 136 5.00 6.15 4.16
N GLY A 137 4.48 5.00 4.58
CA GLY A 137 4.55 3.76 3.81
C GLY A 137 3.25 2.97 3.94
N LEU A 138 2.80 2.37 2.85
CA LEU A 138 1.57 1.57 2.79
C LEU A 138 1.91 0.20 2.20
N TYR A 139 1.50 -0.85 2.88
CA TYR A 139 1.67 -2.23 2.41
C TYR A 139 0.32 -2.94 2.43
N VAL A 140 -0.07 -3.53 1.30
CA VAL A 140 -1.27 -4.34 1.18
C VAL A 140 -0.85 -5.79 1.19
N ALA A 141 -1.30 -6.53 2.20
CA ALA A 141 -0.87 -7.91 2.43
C ALA A 141 -1.42 -8.90 1.41
N THR A 142 -2.44 -8.53 0.64
CA THR A 142 -3.03 -9.34 -0.43
C THR A 142 -2.66 -8.74 -1.79
N PRO A 143 -2.13 -9.53 -2.74
CA PRO A 143 -1.56 -9.01 -3.99
C PRO A 143 -2.62 -8.65 -5.06
N TRP A 144 -3.89 -8.50 -4.71
CA TRP A 144 -4.98 -8.33 -5.68
C TRP A 144 -5.38 -6.88 -5.99
N VAL A 145 -4.78 -5.87 -5.35
CA VAL A 145 -5.16 -4.48 -5.60
C VAL A 145 -4.46 -3.89 -6.82
N HIS A 146 -5.17 -3.17 -7.69
CA HIS A 146 -4.56 -2.16 -8.56
C HIS A 146 -4.22 -0.91 -7.75
N VAL A 147 -3.16 -0.19 -8.15
CA VAL A 147 -2.76 1.06 -7.49
C VAL A 147 -2.96 2.20 -8.46
N ASP A 148 -3.97 3.04 -8.20
CA ASP A 148 -4.22 4.24 -8.99
C ASP A 148 -3.55 5.46 -8.34
N LEU A 149 -2.62 6.07 -9.07
CA LEU A 149 -1.94 7.31 -8.71
C LEU A 149 -2.09 8.36 -9.83
N SER A 150 -3.11 8.22 -10.68
CA SER A 150 -3.36 9.15 -11.79
C SER A 150 -3.80 10.55 -11.31
N ASP A 151 -4.51 10.61 -10.18
CA ASP A 151 -4.85 11.84 -9.47
C ASP A 151 -3.63 12.29 -8.63
N PRO A 152 -3.16 13.55 -8.79
CA PRO A 152 -1.96 14.04 -8.12
C PRO A 152 -2.11 14.15 -6.60
N ASP A 153 -3.33 14.30 -6.10
CA ASP A 153 -3.61 14.54 -4.69
C ASP A 153 -4.09 13.28 -3.98
N ARG A 154 -4.66 12.33 -4.73
CA ARG A 154 -5.32 11.14 -4.18
C ARG A 154 -4.90 9.85 -4.87
N GLY A 155 -4.42 8.90 -4.07
CA GLY A 155 -4.13 7.54 -4.47
C GLY A 155 -5.26 6.60 -4.09
N GLY A 156 -5.33 5.46 -4.77
CA GLY A 156 -6.32 4.42 -4.51
C GLY A 156 -5.75 3.02 -4.62
N PHE A 157 -6.05 2.18 -3.65
CA PHE A 157 -6.01 0.73 -3.82
C PHE A 157 -7.39 0.27 -4.29
N ILE A 158 -7.44 -0.31 -5.48
CA ILE A 158 -8.67 -0.77 -6.13
C ILE A 158 -8.66 -2.30 -6.12
N PRO A 159 -9.65 -2.98 -5.51
CA PRO A 159 -9.75 -4.45 -5.49
C PRO A 159 -9.84 -5.12 -6.87
#